data_AF-A0A5C7UGY4-F1
#
_entry.id   AF-A0A5C7UGY4-F1
#
_cell.length_a   1.000
_cell.length_b   1.000
_cell.length_c   1.000
_cell.angle_alpha   90.00
_cell.angle_beta   90.00
_cell.angle_gamma   90.00
#
_symmetry.space_group_name_H-M   'P 1'
#
loop_
_entity.id
_entity.type
_entity.pdbx_description
1 polymer ?
#
loop_
_entity_poly.entity_id
_entity_poly.type
_entity_poly.pdbx_seq_one_letter_code
_entity_poly.pdbx_strand_id
1 'polypeptide(L)'
;MSANTTKKKQQKVLSQAAQKRLELERQEAAKSKTEKLAESIKNRSTIAAKHDSVVKQVNTVKTRNTPVVKAKVKPIKKVKEQAPAKRDTGYEVFLADSADRTKRHHHLFKQAETLRNRLAKLTNRETVKLREALRDCYGMYEAIENNPDADFFYNTIKAYYQATLEKIQSNTPNEGLLVRFIFPRRSDDDNKRYNKRISEYATVIRYARETNIAKKDFIKWYTDTTQTRILEKARKSATSDNTEKLKRAKIALLRYFDIQEEWPLGQFDYPEYLANKHVHLPDELIFVICRGVRKFNRDVHFDPDNPTATRVPLAEIRALHFIPPNIDLTNDLLTRVASHLVPNIDDIEEQVNLKTEQVWAHDMSNLLMERELGAAYKSADRWADRQQAALAEDQVAFEAKRKKIQKLRNKSRK
;
A
#
# COMPACT_ATOMS: atom_id res chain seq x y z
N MET A 1 59.13 95.37 -58.71
CA MET A 1 59.02 94.11 -57.93
C MET A 1 58.29 94.40 -56.62
N SER A 2 57.42 93.48 -56.22
CA SER A 2 56.79 93.34 -54.89
C SER A 2 55.79 94.43 -54.45
N ALA A 3 54.51 94.16 -54.68
CA ALA A 3 53.40 94.90 -54.09
C ALA A 3 53.33 94.70 -52.57
N ASN A 4 53.23 95.82 -51.85
CA ASN A 4 52.66 95.92 -50.52
C ASN A 4 51.22 95.38 -50.50
N THR A 5 50.77 94.77 -49.40
CA THR A 5 49.47 95.08 -48.75
C THR A 5 49.23 94.31 -47.44
N THR A 6 49.43 95.05 -46.35
CA THR A 6 48.72 95.10 -45.05
C THR A 6 47.62 94.10 -44.67
N LYS A 7 47.79 93.57 -43.44
CA LYS A 7 46.78 92.98 -42.54
C LYS A 7 45.57 93.91 -42.28
N LYS A 8 44.36 93.50 -42.67
CA LYS A 8 43.11 93.51 -41.84
C LYS A 8 41.89 93.00 -42.62
N LYS A 9 41.07 92.17 -41.92
CA LYS A 9 39.67 91.77 -42.17
C LYS A 9 39.36 90.77 -43.29
N GLN A 10 39.10 89.51 -42.90
CA GLN A 10 37.95 88.74 -43.40
C GLN A 10 37.33 87.93 -42.25
N GLN A 11 36.40 88.56 -41.53
CA GLN A 11 35.38 87.85 -40.74
C GLN A 11 34.53 87.04 -41.72
N LYS A 12 34.67 85.72 -41.73
CA LYS A 12 33.65 84.84 -42.32
C LYS A 12 32.44 84.84 -41.38
N VAL A 13 31.47 85.68 -41.70
CA VAL A 13 30.11 85.56 -41.16
C VAL A 13 29.58 84.21 -41.63
N LEU A 14 29.65 83.19 -40.77
CA LEU A 14 28.83 81.99 -40.92
C LEU A 14 27.39 82.47 -41.08
N SER A 15 26.70 82.04 -42.13
CA SER A 15 25.30 82.41 -42.33
C SER A 15 24.51 82.16 -41.04
N GLN A 16 23.48 82.96 -40.75
CA GLN A 16 22.64 82.75 -39.56
C GLN A 16 22.16 81.29 -39.44
N ALA A 17 21.98 80.60 -40.57
CA ALA A 17 21.63 79.18 -40.61
C ALA A 17 22.76 78.27 -40.12
N ALA A 18 24.02 78.58 -40.48
CA ALA A 18 25.19 77.84 -40.04
C ALA A 18 25.51 78.09 -38.56
N GLN A 19 25.30 79.31 -38.05
CA GLN A 19 25.42 79.60 -36.62
C GLN A 19 24.36 78.85 -35.80
N LYS A 20 23.10 78.86 -36.26
CA LYS A 20 22.02 78.06 -35.64
C LYS A 20 22.29 76.57 -35.64
N ARG A 21 22.88 76.01 -36.71
CA ARG A 21 23.27 74.59 -36.76
C ARG A 21 24.35 74.25 -35.75
N LEU A 22 25.36 75.11 -35.63
CA LEU A 22 26.45 74.95 -34.65
C LEU A 22 25.95 75.05 -33.21
N GLU A 23 24.97 75.92 -32.97
CA GLU A 23 24.33 76.07 -31.65
C GLU A 23 23.46 74.86 -31.29
N LEU A 24 22.71 74.32 -32.26
CA LEU A 24 21.94 73.09 -32.10
C LEU A 24 22.85 71.87 -31.88
N GLU A 25 23.97 71.77 -32.61
CA GLU A 25 24.97 70.71 -32.39
C GLU A 25 25.62 70.82 -31.01
N ARG A 26 25.90 72.03 -30.51
CA ARG A 26 26.41 72.23 -29.14
C ARG A 26 25.38 71.85 -28.08
N GLN A 27 24.11 72.23 -28.28
CA GLN A 27 23.03 71.84 -27.38
C GLN A 27 22.80 70.32 -27.40
N GLU A 28 22.92 69.68 -28.55
CA GLU A 28 22.82 68.23 -28.68
C GLU A 28 24.05 67.52 -28.08
N ALA A 29 25.25 68.08 -28.21
CA ALA A 29 26.45 67.55 -27.55
C ALA A 29 26.39 67.67 -26.01
N ALA A 30 25.76 68.72 -25.49
CA ALA A 30 25.61 68.97 -24.05
C ALA A 30 24.55 68.08 -23.36
N LYS A 31 23.64 67.46 -24.11
CA LYS A 31 22.62 66.55 -23.55
C LYS A 31 23.27 65.28 -22.99
N SER A 32 22.88 64.92 -21.76
CA SER A 32 23.29 63.67 -21.14
C SER A 32 22.79 62.46 -21.94
N LYS A 33 23.46 61.31 -21.81
CA LYS A 33 23.04 60.05 -22.50
C LYS A 33 21.58 59.69 -22.21
N THR A 34 21.09 60.01 -21.01
CA THR A 34 19.70 59.81 -20.56
C THR A 34 18.72 60.72 -21.28
N GLU A 35 19.07 61.99 -21.52
CA GLU A 35 18.22 62.94 -22.23
C GLU A 35 18.14 62.63 -23.74
N LYS A 36 19.27 62.25 -24.36
CA LYS A 36 19.30 61.78 -25.75
C LYS A 36 18.41 60.54 -25.95
N LEU A 37 18.40 59.63 -24.98
CA LEU A 37 17.54 58.46 -24.99
C LEU A 37 16.07 58.84 -24.87
N ALA A 38 15.73 59.78 -23.98
CA ALA A 38 14.36 60.25 -23.79
C ALA A 38 13.80 60.94 -25.04
N GLU A 39 14.58 61.81 -25.70
CA GLU A 39 14.20 62.43 -26.96
C GLU A 39 14.10 61.44 -28.12
N SER A 40 15.00 60.46 -28.20
CA SER A 40 14.89 59.39 -29.19
C SER A 40 13.63 58.54 -29.00
N ILE A 41 13.22 58.28 -27.75
CA ILE A 41 11.97 57.56 -27.45
C ILE A 41 10.76 58.41 -27.83
N LYS A 42 10.80 59.72 -27.54
CA LYS A 42 9.73 60.66 -27.91
C LYS A 42 9.57 60.77 -29.43
N ASN A 43 10.66 60.90 -30.18
CA ASN A 43 10.64 60.96 -31.64
C ASN A 43 10.24 59.64 -32.30
N ARG A 44 10.60 58.48 -31.71
CA ARG A 44 10.10 57.19 -32.19
C ARG A 44 8.63 56.97 -31.85
N SER A 45 8.12 57.54 -30.75
CA SER A 45 6.71 57.45 -30.37
C SER A 45 5.79 58.27 -31.28
N THR A 46 6.26 59.40 -31.80
CA THR A 46 5.52 60.20 -32.80
C THR A 46 5.53 59.56 -34.18
N ILE A 47 6.59 58.81 -34.54
CA ILE A 47 6.69 58.04 -35.80
C ILE A 47 5.92 56.71 -35.72
N ALA A 48 5.80 56.10 -34.52
CA ALA A 48 5.05 54.87 -34.30
C ALA A 48 3.55 54.99 -34.65
N ALA A 49 3.01 56.21 -34.75
CA ALA A 49 1.66 56.46 -35.24
C ALA A 49 1.48 56.18 -36.76
N LYS A 50 2.54 55.90 -37.53
CA LYS A 50 2.48 55.75 -38.99
C LYS A 50 2.98 54.42 -39.56
N HIS A 51 3.58 53.52 -38.77
CA HIS A 51 4.08 52.23 -39.31
C HIS A 51 4.19 51.11 -38.26
N ASP A 52 3.59 49.94 -38.53
CA ASP A 52 3.51 48.79 -37.62
C ASP A 52 4.86 48.16 -37.23
N SER A 53 5.87 48.26 -38.09
CA SER A 53 7.22 47.76 -37.80
C SER A 53 7.90 48.53 -36.67
N VAL A 54 7.61 49.82 -36.55
CA VAL A 54 8.14 50.71 -35.51
C VAL A 54 7.42 50.49 -34.18
N VAL A 55 6.13 50.17 -34.21
CA VAL A 55 5.34 49.80 -33.01
C VAL A 55 5.93 48.56 -32.34
N LYS A 56 6.28 47.53 -33.12
CA LYS A 56 6.92 46.30 -32.57
C LYS A 56 8.28 46.59 -31.95
N GLN A 57 9.11 47.45 -32.56
CA GLN A 57 10.42 47.83 -32.02
C GLN A 57 10.32 48.71 -30.76
N VAL A 58 9.38 49.65 -30.71
CA VAL A 58 9.16 50.50 -29.52
C VAL A 58 8.66 49.66 -28.35
N ASN A 59 7.78 48.68 -28.59
CA ASN A 59 7.31 47.78 -27.55
C ASN A 59 8.42 46.86 -27.03
N THR A 60 9.31 46.36 -27.89
CA THR A 60 10.47 45.56 -27.45
C THR A 60 11.52 46.38 -26.69
N VAL A 61 11.69 47.66 -27.02
CA VAL A 61 12.57 48.56 -26.25
C VAL A 61 11.95 48.91 -24.89
N LYS A 62 10.63 49.14 -24.83
CA LYS A 62 9.91 49.37 -23.57
C LYS A 62 9.98 48.16 -22.65
N THR A 63 9.84 46.93 -23.15
CA THR A 63 9.97 45.71 -22.34
C THR A 63 11.42 45.38 -21.94
N ARG A 64 12.43 45.86 -22.68
CA ARG A 64 13.84 45.76 -22.26
C ARG A 64 14.21 46.78 -21.17
N ASN A 65 13.59 47.95 -21.17
CA ASN A 65 13.89 49.04 -20.22
C ASN A 65 12.89 49.16 -19.07
N THR A 66 11.93 48.25 -18.93
CA THR A 66 11.20 48.13 -17.67
C THR A 66 12.20 47.78 -16.58
N PRO A 67 12.31 48.57 -15.49
CA PRO A 67 13.18 48.22 -14.39
C PRO A 67 12.79 46.83 -13.93
N VAL A 68 13.78 45.92 -13.87
CA VAL A 68 13.59 44.57 -13.35
C VAL A 68 12.93 44.72 -11.99
N VAL A 69 11.66 44.38 -11.90
CA VAL A 69 10.97 44.28 -10.62
C VAL A 69 11.67 43.14 -9.92
N LYS A 70 12.68 43.46 -9.10
CA LYS A 70 13.28 42.49 -8.18
C LYS A 70 12.10 41.95 -7.39
N ALA A 71 11.74 40.70 -7.63
CA ALA A 71 10.72 40.02 -6.85
C ALA A 71 11.07 40.28 -5.38
N LYS A 72 10.15 40.87 -4.61
CA LYS A 72 10.31 40.96 -3.16
C LYS A 72 10.29 39.53 -2.65
N VAL A 73 11.47 38.91 -2.60
CA VAL A 73 11.69 37.65 -1.91
C VAL A 73 11.38 37.98 -0.45
N LYS A 74 10.20 37.57 0.02
CA LYS A 74 9.93 37.58 1.45
C LYS A 74 11.06 36.77 2.07
N PRO A 75 11.85 37.32 3.01
CA PRO A 75 12.89 36.55 3.65
C PRO A 75 12.22 35.29 4.20
N ILE A 76 12.72 34.13 3.77
CA ILE A 76 12.31 32.85 4.34
C ILE A 76 12.57 33.02 5.83
N LYS A 77 11.52 33.01 6.65
CA LYS A 77 11.69 32.98 8.11
C LYS A 77 12.66 31.84 8.37
N LYS A 78 13.87 32.13 8.83
CA LYS A 78 14.83 31.12 9.25
C LYS A 78 14.03 30.16 10.13
N VAL A 79 13.90 28.91 9.65
CA VAL A 79 13.33 27.84 10.46
C VAL A 79 14.13 27.90 11.75
N LYS A 80 13.47 28.10 12.89
CA LYS A 80 14.15 28.01 14.19
C LYS A 80 14.89 26.69 14.16
N GLU A 81 16.22 26.71 14.12
CA GLU A 81 17.02 25.53 14.34
C GLU A 81 16.56 24.99 15.68
N GLN A 82 15.91 23.83 15.62
CA GLN A 82 15.45 23.15 16.82
C GLN A 82 16.73 22.84 17.58
N ALA A 83 16.88 23.39 18.80
CA ALA A 83 18.04 23.13 19.62
C ALA A 83 18.28 21.61 19.67
N PRO A 84 19.52 21.13 19.48
CA PRO A 84 19.79 19.70 19.49
C PRO A 84 19.25 19.11 20.78
N ALA A 85 18.41 18.08 20.67
CA ALA A 85 17.87 17.40 21.83
C ALA A 85 19.05 16.92 22.69
N LYS A 86 19.04 17.22 24.00
CA LYS A 86 19.98 16.63 24.94
C LYS A 86 19.79 15.12 24.87
N ARG A 87 20.88 14.40 24.63
CA ARG A 87 20.91 12.93 24.45
C ARG A 87 21.82 12.33 25.52
N ASP A 88 21.73 12.87 26.73
CA ASP A 88 22.72 12.57 27.78
C ASP A 88 22.36 11.28 28.53
N THR A 89 21.09 10.84 28.45
CA THR A 89 20.60 9.57 29.05
C THR A 89 19.73 8.76 28.09
N GLY A 90 19.67 7.44 28.27
CA GLY A 90 18.85 6.54 27.42
C GLY A 90 17.35 6.87 27.42
N TYR A 91 16.83 7.45 28.50
CA TYR A 91 15.45 7.92 28.59
C TYR A 91 15.20 9.19 27.74
N GLU A 92 16.13 10.13 27.72
CA GLU A 92 16.03 11.33 26.87
C GLU A 92 16.15 10.98 25.38
N VAL A 93 17.00 10.02 25.03
CA VAL A 93 17.08 9.45 23.67
C VAL A 93 15.74 8.83 23.27
N PHE A 94 15.12 8.03 24.15
CA PHE A 94 13.80 7.44 23.91
C PHE A 94 12.70 8.51 23.72
N LEU A 95 12.67 9.55 24.55
CA LEU A 95 11.69 10.64 24.42
C LEU A 95 11.91 11.45 23.13
N ALA A 96 13.16 11.72 22.77
CA ALA A 96 13.50 12.40 21.52
C ALA A 96 13.09 11.58 20.30
N ASP A 97 13.37 10.27 20.31
CA ASP A 97 12.95 9.35 19.26
C ASP A 97 11.43 9.25 19.15
N SER A 98 10.72 9.17 20.28
CA SER A 98 9.25 9.16 20.31
C SER A 98 8.64 10.46 19.78
N ALA A 99 9.22 11.61 20.13
CA ALA A 99 8.81 12.90 19.61
C ALA A 99 9.06 13.01 18.09
N ASP A 100 10.22 12.54 17.61
CA ASP A 100 10.53 12.55 16.18
C ASP A 100 9.68 11.56 15.39
N ARG A 101 9.37 10.38 15.95
CA ARG A 101 8.36 9.44 15.39
C ARG A 101 7.01 10.13 15.23
N THR A 102 6.54 10.79 16.30
CA THR A 102 5.25 11.52 16.29
C THR A 102 5.23 12.61 15.24
N LYS A 103 6.32 13.39 15.10
CA LYS A 103 6.47 14.41 14.05
C LYS A 103 6.40 13.80 12.64
N ARG A 104 7.08 12.67 12.40
CA ARG A 104 7.08 11.97 11.09
C ARG A 104 5.67 11.50 10.72
N HIS A 105 4.96 10.83 11.65
CA HIS A 105 3.59 10.40 11.40
C HIS A 105 2.64 11.58 11.21
N HIS A 106 2.77 12.64 12.02
CA HIS A 106 1.97 13.86 11.85
C HIS A 106 2.20 14.50 10.48
N HIS A 107 3.45 14.50 9.99
CA HIS A 107 3.76 14.98 8.65
C HIS A 107 3.06 14.14 7.56
N LEU A 108 3.11 12.81 7.67
CA LEU A 108 2.41 11.91 6.73
C LEU A 108 0.89 12.14 6.74
N PHE A 109 0.28 12.30 7.92
CA PHE A 109 -1.14 12.64 8.03
C PHE A 109 -1.46 13.97 7.37
N LYS A 110 -0.68 15.01 7.65
CA LYS A 110 -0.87 16.32 7.03
C LYS A 110 -0.74 16.26 5.52
N GLN A 111 0.22 15.49 5.00
CA GLN A 111 0.33 15.28 3.56
C GLN A 111 -0.90 14.56 3.00
N ALA A 112 -1.37 13.48 3.65
CA ALA A 112 -2.55 12.74 3.23
C ALA A 112 -3.82 13.61 3.26
N GLU A 113 -3.99 14.44 4.29
CA GLU A 113 -5.08 15.42 4.39
C GLU A 113 -4.98 16.50 3.31
N THR A 114 -3.81 17.04 3.03
CA THR A 114 -3.65 18.04 1.95
C THR A 114 -4.04 17.43 0.59
N LEU A 115 -3.72 16.16 0.38
CA LEU A 115 -4.05 15.46 -0.84
C LEU A 115 -5.55 15.12 -0.92
N ARG A 116 -6.15 14.68 0.19
CA ARG A 116 -7.60 14.49 0.34
C ARG A 116 -8.37 15.78 0.06
N ASN A 117 -7.93 16.90 0.64
CA ASN A 117 -8.54 18.22 0.44
C ASN A 117 -8.38 18.74 -1.00
N ARG A 118 -7.24 18.44 -1.64
CA ARG A 118 -7.03 18.72 -3.07
C ARG A 118 -8.01 17.94 -3.91
N LEU A 119 -8.15 16.63 -3.64
CA LEU A 119 -9.07 15.73 -4.36
C LEU A 119 -10.53 16.10 -4.19
N ALA A 120 -10.95 16.53 -3.00
CA ALA A 120 -12.32 16.95 -2.73
C ALA A 120 -12.76 18.17 -3.56
N LYS A 121 -11.80 18.99 -4.02
CA LYS A 121 -12.05 20.18 -4.85
C LYS A 121 -12.00 19.90 -6.36
N LEU A 122 -11.69 18.67 -6.77
CA LEU A 122 -11.60 18.31 -8.19
C LEU A 122 -13.00 18.08 -8.77
N THR A 123 -13.24 18.65 -9.95
CA THR A 123 -14.41 18.28 -10.77
C THR A 123 -14.12 16.99 -11.54
N ASN A 124 -15.16 16.24 -11.89
CA ASN A 124 -15.08 14.91 -12.52
C ASN A 124 -14.26 14.86 -13.84
N ARG A 125 -13.88 16.00 -14.43
CA ARG A 125 -13.15 16.11 -15.71
C ARG A 125 -11.62 16.06 -15.61
N GLU A 126 -11.03 16.08 -14.41
CA GLU A 126 -9.57 16.24 -14.24
C GLU A 126 -8.83 14.90 -14.05
N THR A 127 -8.86 14.05 -15.09
CA THR A 127 -8.23 12.70 -15.07
C THR A 127 -6.72 12.73 -14.79
N VAL A 128 -6.01 13.78 -15.22
CA VAL A 128 -4.59 13.98 -14.95
C VAL A 128 -4.31 14.14 -13.46
N LYS A 129 -5.12 14.94 -12.75
CA LYS A 129 -4.97 15.18 -11.31
C LYS A 129 -5.29 13.94 -10.48
N LEU A 130 -6.13 13.05 -10.99
CA LEU A 130 -6.38 11.74 -10.37
C LEU A 130 -5.16 10.81 -10.46
N ARG A 131 -4.46 10.79 -11.60
CA ARG A 131 -3.22 10.00 -11.76
C ARG A 131 -2.08 10.53 -10.89
N GLU A 132 -1.95 11.85 -10.78
CA GLU A 132 -1.01 12.48 -9.85
C GLU A 132 -1.33 12.14 -8.40
N ALA A 133 -2.61 12.16 -8.01
CA ALA A 133 -3.03 11.75 -6.69
C ALA A 133 -2.73 10.28 -6.39
N LEU A 134 -2.89 9.38 -7.37
CA LEU A 134 -2.50 7.97 -7.23
C LEU A 134 -0.98 7.80 -7.07
N ARG A 135 -0.17 8.53 -7.83
CA ARG A 135 1.30 8.55 -7.67
C ARG A 135 1.70 9.03 -6.27
N ASP A 136 1.07 10.10 -5.81
CA ASP A 136 1.38 10.67 -4.50
C ASP A 136 0.95 9.73 -3.37
N CYS A 137 -0.21 9.07 -3.51
CA CYS A 137 -0.68 8.00 -2.62
C CYS A 137 0.29 6.80 -2.61
N TYR A 138 0.78 6.37 -3.78
CA TYR A 138 1.79 5.32 -3.89
C TYR A 138 3.08 5.71 -3.16
N GLY A 139 3.57 6.94 -3.34
CA GLY A 139 4.76 7.41 -2.63
C GLY A 139 4.57 7.51 -1.11
N MET A 140 3.35 7.77 -0.62
CA MET A 140 3.04 7.69 0.80
C MET A 140 3.05 6.24 1.29
N TYR A 141 2.45 5.33 0.52
CA TYR A 141 2.42 3.91 0.84
C TYR A 141 3.84 3.36 0.97
N GLU A 142 4.71 3.64 0.00
CA GLU A 142 6.13 3.27 0.04
C GLU A 142 6.84 3.84 1.27
N ALA A 143 6.61 5.13 1.60
CA ALA A 143 7.22 5.76 2.77
C ALA A 143 6.71 5.20 4.11
N ILE A 144 5.45 4.80 4.20
CA ILE A 144 4.86 4.20 5.40
C ILE A 144 5.39 2.79 5.59
N GLU A 145 5.42 1.98 4.53
CA GLU A 145 5.84 0.58 4.60
C GLU A 145 7.35 0.42 4.82
N ASN A 146 8.15 1.44 4.47
CA ASN A 146 9.58 1.49 4.79
C ASN A 146 9.85 2.02 6.22
N ASN A 147 8.81 2.39 6.97
CA ASN A 147 8.94 2.85 8.36
C ASN A 147 8.75 1.65 9.31
N PRO A 148 9.64 1.44 10.30
CA PRO A 148 9.49 0.36 11.29
C PRO A 148 8.15 0.34 12.02
N ASP A 149 7.52 1.51 12.22
CA ASP A 149 6.26 1.67 12.95
C ASP A 149 5.05 1.90 12.01
N ALA A 150 4.98 1.19 10.87
CA ALA A 150 3.90 1.33 9.89
C ALA A 150 2.50 1.10 10.50
N ASP A 151 2.38 0.14 11.41
CA ASP A 151 1.11 -0.20 12.08
C ASP A 151 0.50 0.95 12.87
N PHE A 152 1.32 1.81 13.48
CA PHE A 152 0.83 2.97 14.22
C PHE A 152 0.02 3.91 13.32
N PHE A 153 0.49 4.10 12.08
CA PHE A 153 -0.20 4.93 11.10
C PHE A 153 -1.54 4.31 10.69
N TYR A 154 -1.59 3.02 10.35
CA TYR A 154 -2.82 2.35 9.95
C TYR A 154 -3.83 2.23 11.09
N ASN A 155 -3.37 2.00 12.33
CA ASN A 155 -4.22 1.97 13.50
C ASN A 155 -4.83 3.35 13.79
N THR A 156 -4.09 4.42 13.56
CA THR A 156 -4.61 5.80 13.68
C THR A 156 -5.68 6.08 12.62
N ILE A 157 -5.50 5.59 11.38
CA ILE A 157 -6.56 5.67 10.35
C ILE A 157 -7.80 4.87 10.78
N LYS A 158 -7.64 3.65 11.30
CA LYS A 158 -8.76 2.84 11.81
C LYS A 158 -9.50 3.58 12.93
N ALA A 159 -8.78 4.19 13.87
CA ALA A 159 -9.34 5.00 14.95
C ALA A 159 -10.10 6.22 14.43
N TYR A 160 -9.57 6.91 13.40
CA TYR A 160 -10.28 8.01 12.73
C TYR A 160 -11.66 7.55 12.21
N TYR A 161 -11.73 6.40 11.55
CA TYR A 161 -13.00 5.89 11.01
C TYR A 161 -13.96 5.37 12.08
N GLN A 162 -13.45 4.84 13.18
CA GLN A 162 -14.26 4.54 14.37
C GLN A 162 -14.86 5.82 14.95
N ALA A 163 -14.07 6.89 15.07
CA ALA A 163 -14.53 8.18 15.58
C ALA A 163 -15.55 8.86 14.65
N THR A 164 -15.40 8.75 13.32
CA THR A 164 -16.35 9.32 12.35
C THR A 164 -17.55 8.41 12.06
N LEU A 165 -17.67 7.26 12.73
CA LEU A 165 -18.74 6.27 12.55
C LEU A 165 -18.87 5.71 11.12
N GLU A 166 -17.79 5.74 10.34
CA GLU A 166 -17.78 5.18 8.99
C GLU A 166 -17.48 3.67 9.04
N LYS A 167 -18.34 2.86 8.42
CA LYS A 167 -18.17 1.39 8.41
C LYS A 167 -16.96 0.97 7.58
N ILE A 168 -16.03 0.26 8.19
CA ILE A 168 -14.90 -0.44 7.56
C ILE A 168 -15.04 -1.94 7.80
N GLN A 169 -14.70 -2.76 6.79
CA GLN A 169 -14.60 -4.20 6.97
C GLN A 169 -13.33 -4.54 7.76
N SER A 170 -13.43 -5.43 8.74
CA SER A 170 -12.30 -5.76 9.62
C SER A 170 -11.06 -6.29 8.89
N ASN A 171 -11.24 -6.87 7.70
CA ASN A 171 -10.20 -7.43 6.84
C ASN A 171 -9.75 -6.48 5.72
N THR A 172 -9.98 -5.17 5.84
CA THR A 172 -9.49 -4.20 4.85
C THR A 172 -7.96 -4.13 4.93
N PRO A 173 -7.23 -4.38 3.83
CA PRO A 173 -5.77 -4.35 3.85
C PRO A 173 -5.24 -2.91 4.02
N ASN A 174 -3.98 -2.78 4.45
CA ASN A 174 -3.35 -1.51 4.83
C ASN A 174 -3.33 -0.49 3.68
N GLU A 175 -2.99 -0.91 2.47
CA GLU A 175 -3.08 -0.09 1.26
C GLU A 175 -4.51 0.39 0.98
N GLY A 176 -5.51 -0.44 1.31
CA GLY A 176 -6.93 -0.12 1.18
C GLY A 176 -7.37 0.96 2.15
N LEU A 177 -6.84 0.95 3.39
CA LEU A 177 -7.11 1.98 4.40
C LEU A 177 -6.55 3.34 3.98
N LEU A 178 -5.31 3.37 3.48
CA LEU A 178 -4.68 4.60 2.99
C LEU A 178 -5.44 5.19 1.79
N VAL A 179 -5.76 4.35 0.81
CA VAL A 179 -6.52 4.78 -0.39
C VAL A 179 -7.91 5.28 0.03
N ARG A 180 -8.58 4.63 0.96
CA ARG A 180 -9.89 5.08 1.46
C ARG A 180 -9.80 6.43 2.16
N PHE A 181 -8.73 6.67 2.91
CA PHE A 181 -8.53 7.94 3.61
C PHE A 181 -8.30 9.09 2.63
N ILE A 182 -7.51 8.83 1.59
CA ILE A 182 -7.12 9.82 0.60
C ILE A 182 -8.23 10.10 -0.42
N PHE A 183 -8.93 9.07 -0.89
CA PHE A 183 -9.95 9.17 -1.94
C PHE A 183 -11.34 9.08 -1.31
N PRO A 184 -11.94 10.21 -0.86
CA PRO A 184 -13.26 10.18 -0.24
C PRO A 184 -14.34 9.74 -1.23
N ARG A 185 -15.48 9.34 -0.68
CA ARG A 185 -16.67 9.02 -1.47
C ARG A 185 -17.15 10.27 -2.23
N ARG A 186 -17.43 10.13 -3.52
CA ARG A 186 -17.99 11.22 -4.33
C ARG A 186 -19.51 11.25 -4.19
N SER A 187 -20.11 12.40 -4.52
CA SER A 187 -21.57 12.60 -4.47
C SER A 187 -22.34 11.69 -5.43
N ASP A 188 -21.70 11.26 -6.52
CA ASP A 188 -22.24 10.38 -7.56
C ASP A 188 -21.92 8.88 -7.34
N ASP A 189 -21.19 8.53 -6.28
CA ASP A 189 -20.83 7.14 -5.97
C ASP A 189 -21.86 6.47 -5.05
N ASP A 190 -22.40 5.34 -5.50
CA ASP A 190 -22.99 4.35 -4.59
C ASP A 190 -21.91 3.60 -3.79
N ASN A 191 -22.27 3.07 -2.62
CA ASN A 191 -21.35 2.29 -1.76
C ASN A 191 -20.61 1.17 -2.52
N LYS A 192 -21.29 0.51 -3.46
CA LYS A 192 -20.70 -0.56 -4.28
C LYS A 192 -19.62 -0.02 -5.24
N ARG A 193 -19.88 1.09 -5.93
CA ARG A 193 -18.91 1.73 -6.85
C ARG A 193 -17.72 2.29 -6.09
N TYR A 194 -17.98 2.92 -4.95
CA TYR A 194 -16.94 3.43 -4.07
C TYR A 194 -15.99 2.31 -3.60
N ASN A 195 -16.54 1.24 -2.99
CA ASN A 195 -15.71 0.14 -2.49
C ASN A 195 -14.94 -0.56 -3.61
N LYS A 196 -15.54 -0.71 -4.80
CA LYS A 196 -14.84 -1.25 -5.98
C LYS A 196 -13.65 -0.37 -6.37
N ARG A 197 -13.84 0.96 -6.49
CA ARG A 197 -12.76 1.89 -6.82
C ARG A 197 -11.62 1.85 -5.79
N ILE A 198 -11.94 1.84 -4.50
CA ILE A 198 -10.94 1.74 -3.44
C ILE A 198 -10.15 0.44 -3.57
N SER A 199 -10.83 -0.69 -3.77
CA SER A 199 -10.17 -1.98 -3.95
C SER A 199 -9.25 -2.02 -5.17
N GLU A 200 -9.68 -1.43 -6.29
CA GLU A 200 -8.87 -1.36 -7.50
C GLU A 200 -7.63 -0.48 -7.33
N TYR A 201 -7.78 0.71 -6.73
CA TYR A 201 -6.66 1.61 -6.46
C TYR A 201 -5.67 1.03 -5.45
N ALA A 202 -6.17 0.37 -4.41
CA ALA A 202 -5.36 -0.38 -3.46
C ALA A 202 -4.51 -1.45 -4.17
N THR A 203 -5.14 -2.25 -5.03
CA THR A 203 -4.45 -3.30 -5.80
C THR A 203 -3.38 -2.73 -6.72
N VAL A 204 -3.64 -1.60 -7.39
CA VAL A 204 -2.65 -0.93 -8.25
C VAL A 204 -1.43 -0.47 -7.45
N ILE A 205 -1.64 0.15 -6.29
CA ILE A 205 -0.57 0.68 -5.43
C ILE A 205 0.26 -0.45 -4.84
N ARG A 206 -0.38 -1.53 -4.40
CA ARG A 206 0.31 -2.73 -3.91
C ARG A 206 1.17 -3.36 -5.00
N TYR A 207 0.59 -3.60 -6.17
CA TYR A 207 1.30 -4.22 -7.29
C TYR A 207 2.45 -3.34 -7.82
N ALA A 208 2.31 -2.02 -7.78
CA ALA A 208 3.41 -1.10 -8.13
C ALA A 208 4.61 -1.25 -7.17
N ARG A 209 4.35 -1.49 -5.89
CA ARG A 209 5.41 -1.76 -4.89
C ARG A 209 6.03 -3.14 -5.09
N GLU A 210 5.20 -4.17 -5.27
CA GLU A 210 5.66 -5.55 -5.56
C GLU A 210 6.58 -5.60 -6.79
N THR A 211 6.33 -4.74 -7.78
CA THR A 211 7.14 -4.64 -9.01
C THR A 211 8.25 -3.58 -8.95
N ASN A 212 8.51 -3.00 -7.77
CA ASN A 212 9.58 -2.01 -7.51
C ASN A 212 9.56 -0.80 -8.47
N ILE A 213 8.38 -0.24 -8.71
CA ILE A 213 8.25 0.91 -9.61
C ILE A 213 8.66 2.18 -8.87
N ALA A 214 9.62 2.93 -9.42
CA ALA A 214 10.00 4.21 -8.84
C ALA A 214 8.82 5.21 -8.92
N LYS A 215 8.59 6.00 -7.86
CA LYS A 215 7.53 7.02 -7.81
C LYS A 215 7.51 7.96 -9.03
N LYS A 216 8.69 8.31 -9.56
CA LYS A 216 8.84 9.17 -10.74
C LYS A 216 8.26 8.53 -12.02
N ASP A 217 8.34 7.22 -12.13
CA ASP A 217 7.94 6.45 -13.32
C ASP A 217 6.50 5.94 -13.22
N PHE A 218 5.86 6.05 -12.05
CA PHE A 218 4.52 5.55 -11.78
C PHE A 218 3.47 6.04 -12.79
N ILE A 219 3.47 7.33 -13.14
CA ILE A 219 2.47 7.88 -14.07
C ILE A 219 2.64 7.24 -15.46
N LYS A 220 3.87 7.18 -15.95
CA LYS A 220 4.21 6.57 -17.25
C LYS A 220 3.82 5.09 -17.26
N TRP A 221 4.18 4.35 -16.22
CA TRP A 221 3.79 2.96 -16.06
C TRP A 221 2.27 2.75 -16.03
N TYR A 222 1.55 3.59 -15.28
CA TYR A 222 0.10 3.51 -15.14
C TYR A 222 -0.62 3.83 -16.46
N THR A 223 -0.11 4.78 -17.25
CA THR A 223 -0.66 5.11 -18.57
C THR A 223 -0.37 4.05 -19.61
N ASP A 224 0.86 3.54 -19.64
CA ASP A 224 1.31 2.59 -20.67
C ASP A 224 0.67 1.22 -20.47
N THR A 225 0.56 0.78 -19.21
CA THR A 225 0.01 -0.55 -18.90
C THR A 225 -1.51 -0.53 -18.86
N THR A 226 -2.15 0.58 -18.46
CA THR A 226 -3.59 0.73 -18.14
C THR A 226 -4.04 0.00 -16.86
N GLN A 227 -5.01 0.58 -16.14
CA GLN A 227 -5.50 0.07 -14.86
C GLN A 227 -6.02 -1.39 -14.96
N THR A 228 -6.74 -1.73 -16.03
CA THR A 228 -7.31 -3.07 -16.22
C THR A 228 -6.25 -4.14 -16.35
N ARG A 229 -5.23 -3.93 -17.19
CA ARG A 229 -4.11 -4.86 -17.32
C ARG A 229 -3.27 -4.95 -16.06
N ILE A 230 -3.11 -3.85 -15.32
CA ILE A 230 -2.42 -3.87 -14.01
C ILE A 230 -3.18 -4.79 -13.05
N LEU A 231 -4.51 -4.68 -12.97
CA LEU A 231 -5.34 -5.54 -12.12
C LEU A 231 -5.25 -7.02 -12.54
N GLU A 232 -5.21 -7.31 -13.84
CA GLU A 232 -5.02 -8.67 -14.34
C GLU A 232 -3.64 -9.24 -13.97
N LYS A 233 -2.57 -8.44 -14.12
CA LYS A 233 -1.22 -8.85 -13.74
C LYS A 233 -1.08 -9.04 -12.22
N ALA A 234 -1.72 -8.18 -11.42
CA ALA A 234 -1.79 -8.31 -9.97
C ALA A 234 -2.54 -9.58 -9.53
N ARG A 235 -3.59 -9.97 -10.26
CA ARG A 235 -4.28 -11.25 -10.01
C ARG A 235 -3.38 -12.44 -10.36
N LYS A 236 -2.70 -12.41 -11.50
CA LYS A 236 -1.80 -13.50 -11.93
C LYS A 236 -0.62 -13.69 -10.97
N SER A 237 -0.03 -12.59 -10.49
CA SER A 237 1.05 -12.62 -9.49
C SER A 237 0.57 -13.12 -8.12
N ALA A 238 -0.61 -12.70 -7.66
CA ALA A 238 -1.20 -13.26 -6.44
C ALA A 238 -1.49 -14.77 -6.58
N THR A 239 -1.91 -15.21 -7.78
CA THR A 239 -2.09 -16.65 -8.05
C THR A 239 -0.76 -17.40 -8.06
N SER A 240 0.32 -16.84 -8.62
CA SER A 240 1.63 -17.49 -8.64
C SER A 240 2.29 -17.55 -7.25
N ASP A 241 2.15 -16.49 -6.44
CA ASP A 241 2.62 -16.50 -5.05
C ASP A 241 1.87 -17.56 -4.23
N ASN A 242 0.56 -17.70 -4.43
CA ASN A 242 -0.23 -18.71 -3.75
C ASN A 242 0.12 -20.15 -4.19
N THR A 243 0.45 -20.38 -5.46
CA THR A 243 0.90 -21.72 -5.91
C THR A 243 2.29 -22.05 -5.38
N GLU A 244 3.18 -21.08 -5.26
CA GLU A 244 4.50 -21.24 -4.65
C GLU A 244 4.39 -21.53 -3.15
N LYS A 245 3.61 -20.75 -2.41
CA LYS A 245 3.31 -20.99 -0.99
C LYS A 245 2.67 -22.35 -0.75
N LEU A 246 1.79 -22.80 -1.65
CA LEU A 246 1.20 -24.14 -1.56
C LEU A 246 2.26 -25.24 -1.76
N LYS A 247 3.21 -25.08 -2.68
CA LYS A 247 4.32 -26.03 -2.84
C LYS A 247 5.18 -26.09 -1.59
N ARG A 248 5.54 -24.93 -1.03
CA ARG A 248 6.28 -24.81 0.23
C ARG A 248 5.54 -25.49 1.40
N ALA A 249 4.24 -25.24 1.51
CA ALA A 249 3.38 -25.90 2.49
C ALA A 249 3.33 -27.43 2.34
N LYS A 250 3.33 -27.94 1.11
CA LYS A 250 3.42 -29.40 0.88
C LYS A 250 4.76 -29.97 1.36
N ILE A 251 5.87 -29.28 1.10
CA ILE A 251 7.20 -29.71 1.56
C ILE A 251 7.25 -29.74 3.09
N ALA A 252 6.76 -28.70 3.77
CA ALA A 252 6.68 -28.68 5.22
C ALA A 252 5.80 -29.81 5.78
N LEU A 253 4.67 -30.10 5.13
CA LEU A 253 3.79 -31.21 5.53
C LEU A 253 4.48 -32.57 5.36
N LEU A 254 5.19 -32.79 4.25
CA LEU A 254 5.93 -34.03 4.03
C LEU A 254 7.04 -34.22 5.07
N ARG A 255 7.80 -33.16 5.38
CA ARG A 255 8.80 -33.21 6.46
C ARG A 255 8.18 -33.55 7.83
N TYR A 256 6.97 -33.04 8.09
CA TYR A 256 6.22 -33.43 9.29
C TYR A 256 5.86 -34.92 9.28
N PHE A 257 5.48 -35.48 8.13
CA PHE A 257 5.20 -36.92 8.00
C PHE A 257 6.46 -37.77 8.20
N ASP A 258 7.60 -37.36 7.65
CA ASP A 258 8.88 -38.06 7.86
C ASP A 258 9.21 -38.17 9.36
N ILE A 259 9.02 -37.08 10.13
CA ILE A 259 9.24 -37.09 11.59
C ILE A 259 8.22 -37.98 12.31
N GLN A 260 6.96 -38.00 11.84
CA GLN A 260 5.91 -38.83 12.43
C GLN A 260 6.04 -40.31 12.08
N GLU A 261 6.83 -40.66 11.06
CA GLU A 261 7.18 -42.05 10.77
C GLU A 261 8.11 -42.60 11.86
N GLU A 262 9.08 -41.80 12.32
CA GLU A 262 9.94 -42.16 13.45
C GLU A 262 9.20 -42.10 14.80
N TRP A 263 8.26 -41.16 14.96
CA TRP A 263 7.54 -40.91 16.21
C TRP A 263 6.02 -40.87 15.99
N PRO A 264 5.37 -42.02 15.75
CA PRO A 264 3.97 -42.06 15.35
C PRO A 264 3.02 -41.65 16.48
N LEU A 265 1.91 -41.01 16.12
CA LEU A 265 0.82 -40.68 17.05
C LEU A 265 0.15 -41.93 17.66
N GLY A 266 0.31 -43.09 17.02
CA GLY A 266 -0.16 -44.37 17.51
C GLY A 266 0.31 -45.51 16.61
N GLN A 267 0.68 -46.63 17.22
CA GLN A 267 1.13 -47.84 16.55
C GLN A 267 0.22 -49.00 16.94
N PHE A 268 -0.18 -49.81 15.95
CA PHE A 268 -0.85 -51.08 16.18
C PHE A 268 -0.28 -52.11 15.22
N ASP A 269 -0.11 -53.34 15.72
CA ASP A 269 0.37 -54.43 14.90
C ASP A 269 -0.77 -54.99 14.04
N TYR A 270 -0.49 -55.26 12.77
CA TYR A 270 -1.46 -55.83 11.82
C TYR A 270 -0.85 -57.05 11.14
N PRO A 271 -1.59 -58.15 10.96
CA PRO A 271 -1.04 -59.36 10.36
C PRO A 271 -0.53 -59.13 8.93
N GLU A 272 0.71 -59.56 8.66
CA GLU A 272 1.42 -59.36 7.39
C GLU A 272 0.63 -59.85 6.17
N TYR A 273 0.02 -61.04 6.27
CA TYR A 273 -0.76 -61.63 5.18
C TYR A 273 -2.02 -60.82 4.82
N LEU A 274 -2.53 -59.99 5.73
CA LEU A 274 -3.61 -59.04 5.47
C LEU A 274 -3.06 -57.70 4.97
N ALA A 275 -1.95 -57.23 5.53
CA ALA A 275 -1.27 -56.01 5.11
C ALA A 275 -0.87 -56.05 3.63
N ASN A 276 -0.40 -57.20 3.14
CA ASN A 276 -0.02 -57.42 1.74
C ASN A 276 -1.16 -57.18 0.72
N LYS A 277 -2.42 -57.18 1.16
CA LYS A 277 -3.58 -56.85 0.30
C LYS A 277 -3.90 -55.35 0.25
N HIS A 278 -3.38 -54.59 1.21
CA HIS A 278 -3.67 -53.18 1.40
C HIS A 278 -2.48 -52.29 1.04
N VAL A 279 -1.26 -52.81 1.14
CA VAL A 279 -0.02 -52.17 0.69
C VAL A 279 0.36 -52.78 -0.66
N HIS A 280 -0.06 -52.16 -1.75
CA HIS A 280 0.32 -52.60 -3.11
C HIS A 280 0.95 -51.44 -3.87
N LEU A 281 2.22 -51.60 -4.30
CA LEU A 281 2.98 -50.69 -5.19
C LEU A 281 3.37 -49.35 -4.52
N PRO A 282 4.32 -48.56 -5.07
CA PRO A 282 5.42 -47.90 -4.34
C PRO A 282 5.05 -46.84 -3.31
N ASP A 283 3.77 -46.49 -3.19
CA ASP A 283 3.27 -45.57 -2.19
C ASP A 283 2.83 -46.39 -0.96
N GLU A 284 3.64 -46.40 0.09
CA GLU A 284 3.38 -47.15 1.35
C GLU A 284 2.24 -46.53 2.20
N LEU A 285 1.45 -45.63 1.61
CA LEU A 285 0.37 -44.92 2.28
C LEU A 285 -0.91 -45.77 2.32
N ILE A 286 -1.61 -45.74 3.45
CA ILE A 286 -2.94 -46.34 3.62
C ILE A 286 -3.87 -45.34 4.31
N PHE A 287 -5.10 -45.20 3.82
CA PHE A 287 -6.13 -44.47 4.54
C PHE A 287 -6.94 -45.41 5.43
N VAL A 288 -7.10 -45.02 6.70
CA VAL A 288 -7.88 -45.79 7.67
C VAL A 288 -9.14 -45.02 8.03
N ILE A 289 -10.30 -45.65 7.86
CA ILE A 289 -11.55 -45.15 8.42
C ILE A 289 -11.63 -45.62 9.87
N CYS A 290 -11.61 -44.68 10.81
CA CYS A 290 -11.69 -44.97 12.24
C CYS A 290 -12.99 -44.45 12.86
N ARG A 291 -13.48 -45.14 13.90
CA ARG A 291 -14.52 -44.66 14.81
C ARG A 291 -13.93 -44.38 16.18
N GLY A 292 -13.97 -43.12 16.60
CA GLY A 292 -13.63 -42.70 17.96
C GLY A 292 -14.87 -42.61 18.86
N VAL A 293 -14.84 -43.23 20.04
CA VAL A 293 -15.87 -43.09 21.07
C VAL A 293 -15.19 -42.74 22.40
N ARG A 294 -15.60 -41.63 23.03
CA ARG A 294 -15.15 -41.31 24.39
C ARG A 294 -15.72 -42.35 25.36
N LYS A 295 -14.89 -43.00 26.17
CA LYS A 295 -15.40 -43.82 27.27
C LYS A 295 -15.84 -42.89 28.39
N PHE A 296 -17.13 -42.91 28.73
CA PHE A 296 -17.62 -42.30 29.95
C PHE A 296 -17.14 -43.19 31.11
N ASN A 297 -16.17 -42.71 31.89
CA ASN A 297 -15.69 -43.42 33.07
C ASN A 297 -16.79 -43.40 34.15
N ARG A 298 -17.72 -44.36 34.11
CA ARG A 298 -18.69 -44.60 35.20
C ARG A 298 -18.18 -45.59 36.26
N ASP A 299 -17.17 -46.41 35.92
CA ASP A 299 -16.70 -47.51 36.79
C ASP A 299 -15.21 -47.40 37.13
N VAL A 300 -14.76 -46.26 37.66
CA VAL A 300 -13.37 -46.10 38.12
C VAL A 300 -13.36 -45.68 39.58
N HIS A 301 -12.92 -46.59 40.46
CA HIS A 301 -12.70 -46.29 41.87
C HIS A 301 -11.52 -45.32 41.99
N PHE A 302 -11.72 -44.22 42.70
CA PHE A 302 -10.66 -43.28 43.06
C PHE A 302 -9.85 -43.93 44.18
N ASP A 303 -8.59 -44.25 43.91
CA ASP A 303 -7.65 -44.78 44.89
C ASP A 303 -6.77 -43.62 45.41
N PRO A 304 -7.07 -43.04 46.59
CA PRO A 304 -6.41 -41.85 47.10
C PRO A 304 -4.93 -42.07 47.45
N ASP A 305 -4.48 -43.32 47.57
CA ASP A 305 -3.12 -43.66 48.01
C ASP A 305 -2.12 -43.81 46.85
N ASN A 306 -2.58 -43.69 45.59
CA ASN A 306 -1.74 -43.80 44.40
C ASN A 306 -1.79 -42.53 43.52
N PRO A 307 -0.93 -41.53 43.75
CA PRO A 307 -0.92 -40.26 43.00
C PRO A 307 -0.46 -40.40 41.53
N THR A 308 0.07 -41.56 41.12
CA THR A 308 0.31 -41.87 39.70
C THR A 308 -0.92 -42.40 38.97
N ALA A 309 -2.01 -42.70 39.70
CA ALA A 309 -3.27 -43.19 39.14
C ALA A 309 -4.25 -42.07 38.73
N THR A 310 -3.77 -40.86 38.42
CA THR A 310 -4.56 -39.85 37.69
C THR A 310 -4.83 -40.35 36.26
N ARG A 311 -5.88 -41.17 36.11
CA ARG A 311 -6.27 -41.74 34.81
C ARG A 311 -6.92 -40.67 33.94
N VAL A 312 -6.26 -40.33 32.84
CA VAL A 312 -6.79 -39.49 31.75
C VAL A 312 -8.04 -40.17 31.17
N PRO A 313 -9.14 -39.45 30.87
CA PRO A 313 -10.30 -40.04 30.19
C PRO A 313 -9.87 -40.66 28.87
N LEU A 314 -10.01 -41.98 28.74
CA LEU A 314 -9.59 -42.72 27.54
C LEU A 314 -10.68 -42.66 26.46
N ALA A 315 -10.26 -42.45 25.22
CA ALA A 315 -11.11 -42.65 24.04
C ALA A 315 -10.76 -44.00 23.40
N GLU A 316 -11.76 -44.68 22.86
CA GLU A 316 -11.58 -45.88 22.06
C GLU A 316 -11.64 -45.52 20.58
N ILE A 317 -10.55 -45.76 19.86
CA ILE A 317 -10.45 -45.56 18.41
C ILE A 317 -10.43 -46.94 17.76
N ARG A 318 -11.47 -47.28 17.00
CA ARG A 318 -11.56 -48.55 16.26
C ARG A 318 -11.35 -48.31 14.77
N ALA A 319 -10.33 -48.93 14.18
CA ALA A 319 -10.18 -49.00 12.74
C ALA A 319 -11.30 -49.88 12.14
N LEU A 320 -12.04 -49.35 11.17
CA LEU A 320 -13.19 -50.01 10.54
C LEU A 320 -12.86 -50.54 9.15
N HIS A 321 -12.06 -49.80 8.39
CA HIS A 321 -11.75 -50.15 7.01
C HIS A 321 -10.43 -49.51 6.55
N PHE A 322 -9.66 -50.25 5.74
CA PHE A 322 -8.42 -49.81 5.11
C PHE A 322 -8.66 -49.55 3.64
N ILE A 323 -8.24 -48.38 3.17
CA ILE A 323 -8.39 -47.94 1.78
C ILE A 323 -6.98 -47.75 1.20
N PRO A 324 -6.59 -48.54 0.18
CA PRO A 324 -5.38 -48.26 -0.58
C PRO A 324 -5.62 -46.98 -1.38
N PRO A 325 -4.78 -45.94 -1.21
CA PRO A 325 -4.93 -44.69 -1.93
C PRO A 325 -4.47 -44.84 -3.38
N ASN A 326 -5.12 -44.11 -4.28
CA ASN A 326 -4.53 -43.81 -5.58
C ASN A 326 -3.80 -42.47 -5.51
N ILE A 327 -2.90 -42.22 -6.46
CA ILE A 327 -2.04 -41.01 -6.46
C ILE A 327 -2.85 -39.70 -6.49
N ASP A 328 -4.04 -39.71 -7.11
CA ASP A 328 -4.93 -38.56 -7.18
C ASP A 328 -5.53 -38.24 -5.81
N LEU A 329 -6.04 -39.26 -5.10
CA LEU A 329 -6.60 -39.10 -3.75
C LEU A 329 -5.52 -38.65 -2.76
N THR A 330 -4.30 -39.20 -2.86
CA THR A 330 -3.15 -38.76 -2.06
C THR A 330 -2.86 -37.28 -2.30
N ASN A 331 -2.76 -36.87 -3.56
CA ASN A 331 -2.49 -35.48 -3.92
C ASN A 331 -3.59 -34.52 -3.46
N ASP A 332 -4.86 -34.90 -3.58
CA ASP A 332 -5.99 -34.09 -3.14
C ASP A 332 -5.99 -33.88 -1.63
N LEU A 333 -5.71 -34.94 -0.87
CA LEU A 333 -5.65 -34.87 0.60
C LEU A 333 -4.45 -34.06 1.08
N LEU A 334 -3.26 -34.32 0.52
CA LEU A 334 -2.07 -33.50 0.81
C LEU A 334 -2.31 -32.03 0.49
N THR A 335 -2.94 -31.73 -0.65
CA THR A 335 -3.25 -30.36 -1.05
C THR A 335 -4.24 -29.70 -0.09
N ARG A 336 -5.27 -30.43 0.34
CA ARG A 336 -6.23 -29.93 1.33
C ARG A 336 -5.55 -29.59 2.65
N VAL A 337 -4.75 -30.52 3.19
CA VAL A 337 -4.07 -30.32 4.48
C VAL A 337 -3.05 -29.19 4.36
N ALA A 338 -2.21 -29.19 3.32
CA ALA A 338 -1.22 -28.13 3.08
C ALA A 338 -1.86 -26.75 2.90
N SER A 339 -3.06 -26.66 2.31
CA SER A 339 -3.78 -25.39 2.14
C SER A 339 -4.08 -24.70 3.47
N HIS A 340 -4.15 -25.43 4.60
CA HIS A 340 -4.32 -24.84 5.92
C HIS A 340 -3.05 -24.15 6.44
N LEU A 341 -1.88 -24.50 5.91
CA LEU A 341 -0.58 -23.98 6.30
C LEU A 341 -0.17 -22.74 5.49
N VAL A 342 -0.65 -22.62 4.25
CA VAL A 342 -0.34 -21.51 3.32
C VAL A 342 -0.35 -20.11 3.96
N PRO A 343 -1.34 -19.73 4.80
CA PRO A 343 -1.36 -18.40 5.40
C PRO A 343 -0.17 -18.08 6.31
N ASN A 344 0.45 -19.09 6.91
CA ASN A 344 1.49 -18.96 7.93
C ASN A 344 2.77 -19.71 7.52
N ILE A 345 2.96 -19.99 6.22
CA ILE A 345 4.05 -20.86 5.77
C ILE A 345 5.43 -20.28 6.07
N ASP A 346 5.58 -18.95 5.97
CA ASP A 346 6.83 -18.26 6.26
C ASP A 346 7.23 -18.45 7.74
N ASP A 347 6.29 -18.27 8.67
CA ASP A 347 6.51 -18.49 10.10
C ASP A 347 6.80 -19.98 10.42
N ILE A 348 6.13 -20.90 9.73
CA ILE A 348 6.32 -22.35 9.93
C ILE A 348 7.73 -22.77 9.50
N GLU A 349 8.21 -22.25 8.37
CA GLU A 349 9.58 -22.52 7.89
C GLU A 349 10.64 -21.89 8.80
N GLU A 350 10.38 -20.72 9.38
CA GLU A 350 11.28 -20.13 10.36
C GLU A 350 11.38 -21.02 11.63
N GLN A 351 10.24 -21.55 12.09
CA GLN A 351 10.20 -22.43 13.26
C GLN A 351 10.98 -23.74 13.07
N VAL A 352 11.07 -24.25 11.84
CA VAL A 352 11.88 -25.44 11.52
C VAL A 352 13.36 -25.23 11.88
N ASN A 353 13.86 -24.01 11.75
CA ASN A 353 15.26 -23.69 12.06
C ASN A 353 15.48 -23.37 13.55
N LEU A 354 14.43 -22.93 14.24
CA LEU A 354 14.50 -22.44 15.62
C LEU A 354 14.20 -23.52 16.67
N LYS A 355 13.38 -24.52 16.33
CA LYS A 355 12.91 -25.56 17.25
C LYS A 355 13.56 -26.90 16.94
N THR A 356 13.59 -27.79 17.92
CA THR A 356 13.92 -29.20 17.67
C THR A 356 12.79 -29.87 16.90
N GLU A 357 13.11 -30.90 16.13
CA GLU A 357 12.16 -31.58 15.23
C GLU A 357 10.94 -32.14 15.97
N GLN A 358 11.14 -32.69 17.17
CA GLN A 358 10.05 -33.22 18.00
C GLN A 358 9.08 -32.12 18.48
N VAL A 359 9.62 -30.99 18.98
CA VAL A 359 8.79 -29.87 19.44
C VAL A 359 8.04 -29.25 18.27
N TRP A 360 8.73 -29.08 17.14
CA TRP A 360 8.12 -28.57 15.92
C TRP A 360 6.99 -29.49 15.41
N ALA A 361 7.22 -30.81 15.37
CA ALA A 361 6.19 -31.76 14.94
C ALA A 361 4.99 -31.79 15.89
N HIS A 362 5.20 -31.69 17.21
CA HIS A 362 4.11 -31.58 18.17
C HIS A 362 3.26 -30.32 17.95
N ASP A 363 3.91 -29.17 17.78
CA ASP A 363 3.22 -27.90 17.49
C ASP A 363 2.46 -27.95 16.17
N MET A 364 3.06 -28.57 15.14
CA MET A 364 2.45 -28.78 13.83
C MET A 364 1.21 -29.67 13.94
N SER A 365 1.27 -30.74 14.74
CA SER A 365 0.13 -31.64 15.00
C SER A 365 -1.05 -30.88 15.63
N ASN A 366 -0.78 -30.07 16.66
CA ASN A 366 -1.79 -29.24 17.31
C ASN A 366 -2.41 -28.23 16.33
N LEU A 367 -1.57 -27.54 15.54
CA LEU A 367 -2.01 -26.58 14.55
C LEU A 367 -2.90 -27.24 13.49
N LEU A 368 -2.50 -28.39 12.94
CA LEU A 368 -3.31 -29.13 11.97
C LEU A 368 -4.64 -29.59 12.57
N MET A 369 -4.63 -30.10 13.81
CA MET A 369 -5.84 -30.54 14.52
C MET A 369 -6.83 -29.38 14.71
N GLU A 370 -6.37 -28.21 15.17
CA GLU A 370 -7.21 -27.02 15.35
C GLU A 370 -7.83 -26.55 14.03
N ARG A 371 -7.03 -26.56 12.95
CA ARG A 371 -7.49 -26.13 11.63
C ARG A 371 -8.52 -27.09 11.05
N GLU A 372 -8.30 -28.40 11.15
CA GLU A 372 -9.25 -29.42 10.69
C GLU A 372 -10.54 -29.42 11.52
N LEU A 373 -10.46 -29.26 12.85
CA LEU A 373 -11.65 -29.08 13.69
C LEU A 373 -12.46 -27.86 13.27
N GLY A 374 -11.79 -26.72 13.05
CA GLY A 374 -12.42 -25.50 12.56
C GLY A 374 -13.09 -25.69 11.18
N ALA A 375 -12.46 -26.45 10.28
CA ALA A 375 -13.01 -26.78 8.97
C ALA A 375 -14.23 -27.70 9.08
N ALA A 376 -14.16 -28.73 9.92
CA ALA A 376 -15.25 -29.67 10.20
C ALA A 376 -16.49 -28.95 10.75
N TYR A 377 -16.32 -28.05 11.73
CA TYR A 377 -17.43 -27.27 12.26
C TYR A 377 -18.08 -26.36 11.23
N LYS A 378 -17.27 -25.69 10.38
CA LYS A 378 -17.79 -24.86 9.27
C LYS A 378 -18.54 -25.70 8.25
N SER A 379 -18.06 -26.91 7.95
CA SER A 379 -18.72 -27.83 7.02
C SER A 379 -20.06 -28.29 7.56
N ALA A 380 -20.10 -28.71 8.84
CA ALA A 380 -21.32 -29.12 9.53
C ALA A 380 -22.36 -27.99 9.58
N ASP A 381 -21.93 -26.75 9.88
CA ASP A 381 -22.82 -25.57 9.83
C ASP A 381 -23.40 -25.37 8.44
N ARG A 382 -22.58 -25.40 7.39
CA ARG A 382 -23.04 -25.24 5.99
C ARG A 382 -23.97 -26.35 5.55
N TRP A 383 -23.77 -27.56 6.04
CA TRP A 383 -24.64 -28.69 5.75
C TRP A 383 -25.99 -28.52 6.47
N ALA A 384 -25.97 -28.19 7.76
CA ALA A 384 -27.18 -27.92 8.53
C ALA A 384 -27.98 -26.74 7.94
N ASP A 385 -27.29 -25.67 7.53
CA ASP A 385 -27.90 -24.52 6.85
C ASP A 385 -28.57 -24.94 5.53
N ARG A 386 -27.93 -25.83 4.75
CA ARG A 386 -28.51 -26.33 3.49
C ARG A 386 -29.76 -27.17 3.73
N GLN A 387 -29.73 -28.06 4.73
CA GLN A 387 -30.90 -28.88 5.08
C GLN A 387 -32.06 -28.02 5.59
N GLN A 388 -31.78 -27.01 6.41
CA GLN A 388 -32.81 -26.11 6.92
C GLN A 388 -33.34 -25.14 5.85
N ALA A 389 -32.49 -24.70 4.92
CA ALA A 389 -32.91 -23.88 3.78
C ALA A 389 -33.86 -24.64 2.84
N ALA A 390 -33.60 -25.94 2.62
CA ALA A 390 -34.46 -26.79 1.80
C ALA A 390 -35.87 -27.00 2.40
N LEU A 391 -36.02 -26.79 3.71
CA LEU A 391 -37.28 -26.93 4.45
C LEU A 391 -37.98 -25.59 4.74
N ALA A 392 -37.40 -24.46 4.33
CA ALA A 392 -37.93 -23.14 4.64
C ALA A 392 -38.88 -22.63 3.56
N GLU A 393 -40.11 -22.29 3.95
CA GLU A 393 -41.12 -21.70 3.05
C GLU A 393 -40.85 -20.21 2.73
N ASP A 394 -40.20 -19.47 3.65
CA ASP A 394 -39.80 -18.08 3.47
C ASP A 394 -38.28 -17.89 3.63
N GLN A 395 -37.63 -17.56 2.52
CA GLN A 395 -36.19 -17.35 2.41
C GLN A 395 -35.69 -16.17 3.26
N VAL A 396 -36.48 -15.10 3.43
CA VAL A 396 -36.08 -13.88 4.13
C VAL A 396 -36.10 -14.10 5.65
N ALA A 397 -37.15 -14.74 6.16
CA ALA A 397 -37.24 -15.15 7.55
C ALA A 397 -36.15 -16.17 7.93
N PHE A 398 -35.85 -17.10 7.01
CA PHE A 398 -34.75 -18.07 7.18
C PHE A 398 -33.39 -17.39 7.33
N GLU A 399 -33.05 -16.43 6.47
CA GLU A 399 -31.77 -15.72 6.55
C GLU A 399 -31.60 -14.92 7.86
N ALA A 400 -32.68 -14.32 8.36
CA ALA A 400 -32.67 -13.60 9.63
C ALA A 400 -32.44 -14.55 10.82
N LYS A 401 -33.09 -15.72 10.80
CA LYS A 401 -32.94 -16.77 11.82
C LYS A 401 -31.53 -17.39 11.78
N ARG A 402 -31.02 -17.69 10.58
CA ARG A 402 -29.66 -18.18 10.33
C ARG A 402 -28.59 -17.25 10.92
N LYS A 403 -28.70 -15.94 10.68
CA LYS A 403 -27.75 -14.95 11.22
C LYS A 403 -27.77 -14.90 12.76
N LYS A 404 -28.93 -15.07 13.40
CA LYS A 404 -29.04 -15.16 14.87
C LYS A 404 -28.39 -16.43 15.40
N ILE A 405 -28.65 -17.58 14.79
CA ILE A 405 -28.08 -18.89 15.18
C ILE A 405 -26.55 -18.89 15.01
N GLN A 406 -26.04 -18.36 13.89
CA GLN A 406 -24.59 -18.28 13.66
C GLN A 406 -23.87 -17.44 14.74
N LYS A 407 -24.48 -16.32 15.17
CA LYS A 407 -23.93 -15.51 16.26
C LYS A 407 -23.87 -16.27 17.59
N LEU A 408 -24.87 -17.09 17.89
CA LEU A 408 -24.89 -17.92 19.09
C LEU A 408 -23.84 -19.04 19.02
N ARG A 409 -23.75 -19.75 17.89
CA ARG A 409 -22.72 -20.80 17.66
C ARG A 409 -21.30 -20.26 17.75
N ASN A 410 -21.05 -19.06 17.22
CA ASN A 410 -19.74 -18.43 17.32
C ASN A 410 -19.39 -17.98 18.75
N LYS A 411 -20.39 -17.72 19.60
CA LYS A 411 -20.18 -17.43 21.03
C LYS A 411 -19.88 -18.68 21.84
N SER A 412 -20.49 -19.81 21.51
CA SER A 412 -20.28 -21.09 22.23
C SER A 412 -19.00 -21.83 21.84
N ARG A 413 -18.31 -21.39 20.78
CA ARG A 413 -17.07 -21.97 20.26
C ARG A 413 -15.82 -21.20 20.67
N LYS A 414 -15.99 -20.04 21.31
CA LYS A 414 -14.95 -19.34 22.06
C LYS A 414 -15.02 -19.83 23.49
#